data_AF-A0A348WEU9-F1
#
_entry.id   AF-A0A348WEU9-F1
#
_cell.length_a   1.000
_cell.length_b   1.000
_cell.length_c   1.000
_cell.angle_alpha   90.00
_cell.angle_beta   90.00
_cell.angle_gamma   90.00
#
_symmetry.space_group_name_H-M   'P 1'
#
loop_
_entity.id
_entity.type
_entity.pdbx_description
1 polymer ?
#
loop_
_entity_poly.entity_id
_entity_poly.type
_entity_poly.pdbx_seq_one_letter_code
_entity_poly.pdbx_strand_id
1 'polypeptide(L)'
;WVIRVDGHTDDVPIVNSAEFADNWELSQARALSVVRYMIESLGIPPDRLSANGFGQYQPVAQGDSAEARAQNRRIELKFTEK
;
A
#
# COMPACT_ATOMS: atom_id res chain seq x y z
N TRP A 1 18.75 2.51 8.61
CA TRP A 1 17.76 2.74 7.54
C TRP A 1 16.72 1.64 7.50
N VAL A 2 15.50 2.02 7.15
CA VAL A 2 14.33 1.17 6.91
C VAL A 2 13.75 1.54 5.54
N ILE A 3 13.30 0.55 4.77
CA ILE A 3 12.44 0.77 3.60
C ILE A 3 11.00 0.62 4.06
N ARG A 4 10.27 1.72 3.99
CA ARG A 4 8.83 1.77 4.28
C ARG A 4 8.06 1.57 2.98
N VAL A 5 7.18 0.60 2.98
CA VAL A 5 6.28 0.25 1.88
C VAL A 5 4.89 0.76 2.24
N ASP A 6 4.46 1.84 1.61
CA ASP A 6 3.16 2.46 1.87
C ASP A 6 2.15 2.03 0.79
N GLY A 7 1.06 1.41 1.23
CA GLY A 7 -0.05 1.00 0.37
C GLY A 7 -1.21 1.98 0.44
N HIS A 8 -1.82 2.22 -0.72
CA HIS A 8 -2.93 3.15 -0.87
C HIS A 8 -4.02 2.60 -1.80
N THR A 9 -5.24 3.08 -1.60
CA THR A 9 -6.39 2.84 -2.48
C THR A 9 -6.87 4.16 -3.09
N ASP A 10 -7.84 4.07 -3.99
CA ASP A 10 -8.69 5.19 -4.33
C ASP A 10 -9.84 5.34 -3.32
N ASP A 11 -10.76 6.24 -3.62
CA ASP A 11 -11.92 6.59 -2.79
C ASP A 11 -13.10 5.62 -2.89
N VAL A 12 -13.04 4.61 -3.77
CA VAL A 12 -14.14 3.67 -3.96
C VAL A 12 -14.14 2.70 -2.78
N PRO A 13 -15.22 2.64 -1.97
CA PRO A 13 -15.27 1.70 -0.87
C PRO A 13 -15.21 0.27 -1.38
N ILE A 14 -14.38 -0.55 -0.74
CA ILE A 14 -14.44 -1.99 -0.95
C ILE A 14 -15.76 -2.48 -0.39
N VAL A 15 -16.61 -2.99 -1.28
CA VAL A 15 -17.89 -3.61 -0.97
C VAL A 15 -17.88 -5.04 -1.50
N ASN A 16 -18.46 -5.97 -0.74
CA ASN A 16 -18.60 -7.38 -1.12
C ASN A 16 -17.27 -8.13 -1.36
N SER A 17 -16.17 -7.68 -0.76
CA SER A 17 -14.95 -8.48 -0.72
C SER A 17 -15.06 -9.54 0.36
N ALA A 18 -14.74 -10.80 0.02
CA ALA A 18 -14.66 -11.88 0.99
C ALA A 18 -13.36 -11.82 1.83
N GLU A 19 -12.36 -11.06 1.36
CA GLU A 19 -11.00 -11.06 1.91
C GLU A 19 -10.68 -9.80 2.73
N PHE A 20 -11.29 -8.65 2.40
CA PHE A 20 -10.98 -7.36 3.02
C PHE A 20 -12.26 -6.64 3.41
N ALA A 21 -12.35 -6.20 4.66
CA ALA A 21 -13.51 -5.47 5.18
C ALA A 21 -13.60 -4.05 4.61
N ASP A 22 -12.46 -3.40 4.34
CA ASP A 22 -12.40 -2.03 3.86
C ASP A 22 -11.09 -1.70 3.10
N ASN A 23 -10.94 -0.43 2.74
CA ASN A 23 -9.75 0.09 2.09
C ASN A 23 -8.50 0.12 2.98
N TRP A 24 -8.66 0.16 4.32
CA TRP A 24 -7.52 0.04 5.22
C TRP A 24 -6.88 -1.34 5.09
N GLU A 25 -7.68 -2.39 5.24
CA GLU A 25 -7.21 -3.77 5.13
C GLU A 25 -6.62 -4.07 3.75
N LEU A 26 -7.29 -3.66 2.67
CA LEU A 26 -6.78 -3.86 1.31
C LEU A 26 -5.42 -3.17 1.12
N SER A 27 -5.28 -1.91 1.55
CA SER A 27 -4.02 -1.17 1.40
C SER A 27 -2.88 -1.80 2.19
N GLN A 28 -3.16 -2.26 3.41
CA GLN A 28 -2.20 -2.91 4.29
C GLN A 28 -1.75 -4.27 3.74
N ALA A 29 -2.70 -5.06 3.22
CA ALA A 29 -2.42 -6.36 2.62
C ALA A 29 -1.54 -6.23 1.37
N ARG A 30 -1.82 -5.25 0.51
CA ARG A 30 -1.00 -4.95 -0.68
C ARG A 30 0.43 -4.55 -0.29
N ALA A 31 0.60 -3.68 0.70
CA ALA A 31 1.92 -3.30 1.20
C ALA A 31 2.68 -4.51 1.78
N LEU A 32 2.00 -5.36 2.56
CA LEU A 32 2.59 -6.58 3.13
C LEU A 32 3.02 -7.58 2.04
N SER A 33 2.23 -7.73 0.98
CA SER A 33 2.58 -8.59 -0.16
C SER A 33 3.91 -8.17 -0.80
N VAL A 34 4.13 -6.87 -0.99
CA VAL A 34 5.39 -6.32 -1.48
C VAL A 34 6.54 -6.57 -0.51
N VAL A 35 6.33 -6.39 0.80
CA VAL A 35 7.35 -6.71 1.82
C VAL A 35 7.72 -8.19 1.80
N ARG A 36 6.75 -9.10 1.71
CA ARG A 36 7.01 -10.55 1.59
C ARG A 36 7.83 -10.86 0.35
N TYR A 37 7.47 -10.28 -0.80
CA TYR A 37 8.27 -10.42 -2.02
C TYR A 37 9.71 -9.93 -1.83
N MET A 38 9.91 -8.78 -1.19
CA MET A 38 11.25 -8.24 -0.91
C MET A 38 12.09 -9.16 0.00
N ILE A 39 11.46 -9.83 0.96
CA ILE A 39 12.13 -10.80 1.83
C ILE A 39 12.45 -12.07 1.05
N GLU A 40 11.43 -12.68 0.45
CA GLU A 40 11.49 -14.04 -0.12
C GLU A 40 12.26 -14.09 -1.44
N SER A 41 12.09 -13.07 -2.28
CA SER A 41 12.65 -13.05 -3.64
C SER A 41 13.88 -12.17 -3.77
N LEU A 42 14.02 -11.11 -2.96
CA LEU A 42 15.14 -10.17 -3.03
C LEU A 42 16.13 -10.30 -1.85
N GLY A 43 15.80 -11.09 -0.82
CA GLY A 43 16.67 -11.33 0.32
C GLY A 43 16.89 -10.11 1.23
N ILE A 44 15.98 -9.12 1.21
CA ILE A 44 16.09 -7.96 2.10
C ILE A 44 15.77 -8.41 3.54
N PRO A 45 16.62 -8.10 4.54
CA PRO A 45 16.37 -8.50 5.92
C PRO A 45 15.05 -7.92 6.47
N PRO A 46 14.19 -8.72 7.13
CA PRO A 46 12.88 -8.27 7.60
C PRO A 46 12.92 -7.08 8.57
N ASP A 47 13.97 -6.96 9.39
CA ASP A 47 14.15 -5.86 10.36
C ASP A 47 14.47 -4.50 9.71
N ARG A 48 14.54 -4.47 8.38
CA ARG A 48 14.75 -3.28 7.55
C ARG A 48 13.53 -2.90 6.72
N LEU A 49 12.40 -3.58 6.92
CA LEU A 49 11.18 -3.39 6.14
C LEU A 49 10.02 -3.02 7.06
N SER A 50 9.13 -2.18 6.56
CA SER A 50 7.88 -1.82 7.23
C SER A 50 6.78 -1.74 6.18
N ALA A 51 5.65 -2.41 6.41
CA ALA A 51 4.47 -2.37 5.55
C ALA A 51 3.38 -1.55 6.22
N ASN A 52 2.92 -0.49 5.56
CA ASN A 52 1.91 0.42 6.10
C ASN A 52 0.74 0.55 5.12
N GLY A 53 -0.50 0.45 5.60
CA GLY A 53 -1.70 0.79 4.85
C GLY A 53 -2.20 2.19 5.22
N PHE A 54 -2.61 2.99 4.22
CA PHE A 54 -3.21 4.32 4.42
C PHE A 54 -4.64 4.43 3.86
N GLY A 55 -5.18 3.35 3.28
CA GLY A 55 -6.43 3.35 2.55
C GLY A 55 -6.49 4.49 1.52
N GLN A 56 -7.63 5.18 1.49
CA GLN A 56 -7.93 6.26 0.56
C GLN A 56 -7.46 7.65 1.04
N TYR A 57 -6.91 7.76 2.25
CA TYR A 57 -6.78 9.04 2.97
C TYR A 57 -5.52 9.86 2.60
N GLN A 58 -4.72 9.39 1.64
CA GLN A 58 -3.58 10.13 1.09
C GLN A 58 -3.61 10.09 -0.44
N PRO A 59 -4.57 10.77 -1.10
CA PRO A 59 -4.64 10.82 -2.55
C PRO A 59 -3.50 11.67 -3.14
N VAL A 60 -2.96 11.23 -4.28
CA VAL A 60 -1.96 11.97 -5.07
C VAL A 60 -2.59 12.65 -6.28
N ALA A 61 -3.73 12.15 -6.74
CA ALA A 61 -4.56 12.74 -7.78
C ALA A 61 -5.94 13.09 -7.22
N GLN A 62 -6.45 14.28 -7.57
CA GLN A 62 -7.78 14.74 -7.18
C GLN A 62 -8.84 14.32 -8.20
N GLY A 63 -10.10 14.29 -7.75
CA GLY A 63 -11.26 13.98 -8.58
C GLY A 63 -11.57 12.48 -8.64
N ASP A 64 -12.58 12.15 -9.43
CA ASP A 64 -13.21 10.82 -9.51
C ASP A 64 -13.02 10.13 -10.88
N SER A 65 -12.15 10.69 -11.74
CA SER A 65 -11.85 10.08 -13.04
C SER A 65 -11.17 8.72 -12.88
N ALA A 66 -11.29 7.87 -13.90
CA ALA A 66 -10.67 6.55 -13.90
C ALA A 66 -9.13 6.67 -13.78
N GLU A 67 -8.55 7.68 -14.42
CA GLU A 67 -7.12 8.00 -14.40
C GLU A 67 -6.67 8.46 -13.00
N ALA A 68 -7.42 9.36 -12.36
CA ALA A 68 -7.10 9.83 -11.01
C ALA A 68 -7.15 8.68 -9.99
N ARG A 69 -8.18 7.84 -10.06
CA ARG A 69 -8.30 6.65 -9.21
C ARG A 69 -7.16 5.66 -9.44
N ALA A 70 -6.79 5.43 -10.71
CA ALA A 70 -5.65 4.55 -11.02
C ALA A 70 -4.34 5.05 -10.42
N GLN A 71 -4.08 6.36 -10.45
CA GLN A 71 -2.90 6.95 -9.81
C GLN A 71 -2.94 6.80 -8.28
N ASN A 72 -4.12 6.88 -7.66
CA ASN A 72 -4.26 6.75 -6.20
C ASN A 72 -4.05 5.30 -5.70
N ARG A 73 -4.33 4.28 -6.51
CA ARG A 73 -4.13 2.84 -6.19
C ARG A 73 -2.66 2.39 -6.32
N ARG A 74 -1.73 3.06 -5.65
CA ARG A 74 -0.27 2.84 -5.75
C ARG A 74 0.38 2.23 -4.50
N ILE A 75 1.64 1.81 -4.68
CA ILE A 75 2.60 1.51 -3.62
C ILE A 75 3.71 2.57 -3.67
N GLU A 76 4.07 3.14 -2.52
CA GLU A 76 5.23 4.03 -2.40
C GLU A 76 6.33 3.35 -1.59
N LEU A 77 7.58 3.48 -2.04
CA LEU A 77 8.77 3.02 -1.32
C LEU A 77 9.53 4.22 -0.79
N LYS A 78 9.71 4.29 0.53
CA LYS A 78 10.42 5.39 1.19
C LYS A 78 11.62 4.84 1.95
N PHE A 79 12.76 5.49 1.79
CA PHE A 79 13.95 5.20 2.57
C PHE A 79 13.98 6.13 3.78
N THR A 80 13.98 5.57 4.99
CA THR A 80 13.98 6.34 6.24
C THR A 80 15.15 5.94 7.12
N GLU A 81 15.50 6.81 8.07
CA GLU A 81 16.37 6.45 9.18
C GLU A 81 15.61 5.56 10.19
N LYS A 82 16.33 4.86 11.08
CA LYS A 82 15.71 4.01 12.11
C LYS A 82 15.33 4.89 13.29
#